data_AF-A0A1Y3TXE2-F1
#
_entry.id   AF-A0A1Y3TXE2-F1
#
_cell.length_a   1.000
_cell.length_b   1.000
_cell.length_c   1.000
_cell.angle_alpha   90.00
_cell.angle_beta   90.00
_cell.angle_gamma   90.00
#
_symmetry.space_group_name_H-M   'P 1'
#
loop_
_entity.id
_entity.type
_entity.pdbx_description
1 polymer ?
#
loop_
_entity_poly.entity_id
_entity_poly.type
_entity_poly.pdbx_seq_one_letter_code
_entity_poly.pdbx_strand_id
1 'polypeptide(L)'
;MIKTATKNLATIKDKRKDTVLWDVYYILEAEYFNTYNEKYFELMTMVRRIMEFGYSTGRVYKGLVLYVLSKLNSSYHEEYETHIRDDRALHGEIKGFLS
;
A
#
# COMPACT_ATOMS: atom_id res chain seq x y z
N MET A 1 6.48 17.09 -6.66
CA MET A 1 5.73 15.99 -7.28
C MET A 1 5.26 14.95 -6.27
N ILE A 2 6.11 14.41 -5.37
CA ILE A 2 5.67 13.52 -4.27
C ILE A 2 4.48 14.09 -3.47
N LYS A 3 4.44 15.41 -3.24
CA LYS A 3 3.32 16.14 -2.56
C LYS A 3 1.95 15.96 -3.22
N THR A 4 1.88 15.77 -4.54
CA THR A 4 0.61 15.61 -5.27
C THR A 4 0.08 14.19 -5.13
N ALA A 5 0.98 13.20 -5.26
CA ALA A 5 0.68 11.80 -4.96
C ALA A 5 0.22 11.63 -3.51
N THR A 6 0.94 12.22 -2.53
CA THR A 6 0.54 12.18 -1.11
C THR A 6 -0.76 12.92 -0.80
N LYS A 7 -1.04 14.05 -1.47
CA LYS A 7 -2.35 14.74 -1.34
C LYS A 7 -3.50 13.83 -1.79
N ASN A 8 -3.29 13.02 -2.83
CA ASN A 8 -4.29 12.05 -3.29
C ASN A 8 -4.39 10.82 -2.38
N LEU A 9 -3.36 10.49 -1.59
CA LEU A 9 -3.45 9.42 -0.57
C LEU A 9 -4.33 9.82 0.63
N ALA A 10 -4.44 11.12 0.96
CA ALA A 10 -5.32 11.57 2.04
C ALA A 10 -6.82 11.31 1.75
N THR A 11 -7.23 11.35 0.48
CA THR A 11 -8.60 11.06 0.06
C THR A 11 -8.91 9.56 -0.05
N ILE A 12 -7.89 8.70 0.01
CA ILE A 12 -8.04 7.23 -0.02
C ILE A 12 -8.73 6.69 1.24
N LYS A 13 -8.61 7.40 2.38
CA LYS A 13 -9.21 7.00 3.65
C LYS A 13 -10.75 6.87 3.58
N ASP A 14 -11.38 7.60 2.66
CA ASP A 14 -12.84 7.65 2.46
C ASP A 14 -13.34 6.91 1.20
N LYS A 15 -12.43 6.31 0.41
CA LYS A 15 -12.80 5.56 -0.80
C LYS A 15 -13.19 4.12 -0.47
N ARG A 16 -14.03 3.52 -1.33
CA ARG A 16 -14.29 2.07 -1.30
C ARG A 16 -12.93 1.34 -1.35
N LYS A 17 -12.70 0.44 -0.39
CA LYS A 17 -11.45 -0.32 -0.20
C LYS A 17 -10.92 -0.87 -1.53
N ASP A 18 -11.82 -1.36 -2.36
CA ASP A 18 -11.53 -2.00 -3.65
C ASP A 18 -10.91 -1.04 -4.69
N THR A 19 -11.08 0.27 -4.55
CA THR A 19 -10.53 1.29 -5.47
C THR A 19 -9.19 1.86 -5.02
N VAL A 20 -8.83 1.67 -3.75
CA VAL A 20 -7.62 2.22 -3.13
C VAL A 20 -6.35 1.67 -3.78
N LEU A 21 -6.28 0.35 -3.99
CA LEU A 21 -5.09 -0.26 -4.59
C LEU A 21 -4.91 0.10 -6.05
N TRP A 22 -6.00 0.24 -6.81
CA TRP A 22 -5.93 0.74 -8.19
C TRP A 22 -5.42 2.18 -8.24
N ASP A 23 -5.93 3.06 -7.37
CA ASP A 23 -5.43 4.44 -7.28
C ASP A 23 -3.93 4.47 -6.94
N VAL A 24 -3.51 3.67 -5.97
CA VAL A 24 -2.08 3.57 -5.59
C VAL A 24 -1.27 3.01 -6.75
N TYR A 25 -1.75 1.99 -7.45
CA TYR A 25 -1.08 1.40 -8.61
C TYR A 25 -0.83 2.44 -9.69
N TYR A 26 -1.86 3.19 -10.11
CA TYR A 26 -1.72 4.19 -11.16
C TYR A 26 -0.84 5.37 -10.75
N ILE A 27 -0.85 5.77 -9.48
CA ILE A 27 0.08 6.79 -8.96
C ILE A 27 1.51 6.29 -9.09
N LEU A 28 1.79 5.05 -8.67
CA LEU A 28 3.12 4.46 -8.76
C LEU A 28 3.58 4.29 -10.21
N GLU A 29 2.68 3.89 -11.10
CA GLU A 29 2.93 3.76 -12.54
C GLU A 29 3.34 5.09 -13.17
N ALA A 30 2.58 6.16 -12.89
CA ALA A 30 2.91 7.49 -13.37
C ALA A 30 4.27 7.98 -12.83
N GLU A 31 4.55 7.77 -11.54
CA GLU A 31 5.85 8.14 -10.95
C GLU A 31 7.00 7.30 -11.52
N TYR A 32 6.79 6.01 -11.79
CA TYR A 32 7.77 5.17 -12.47
C TYR A 32 8.08 5.69 -13.87
N PHE A 33 7.08 5.94 -14.72
CA PHE A 33 7.33 6.45 -16.07
C PHE A 33 7.97 7.85 -16.09
N ASN A 34 7.74 8.67 -15.07
CA ASN A 34 8.36 9.99 -14.96
C ASN A 34 9.81 9.96 -14.45
N THR A 35 10.19 8.95 -13.67
CA THR A 35 11.48 8.94 -12.96
C THR A 35 12.38 7.76 -13.28
N TYR A 36 11.82 6.69 -13.87
CA TYR A 36 12.43 5.38 -14.04
C TYR A 36 13.00 4.80 -12.73
N ASN A 37 12.45 5.20 -11.59
CA ASN A 37 12.92 4.73 -10.28
C ASN A 37 12.35 3.34 -9.98
N GLU A 38 13.24 2.34 -9.88
CA GLU A 38 12.90 0.93 -9.63
C GLU A 38 12.08 0.73 -8.35
N LYS A 39 12.24 1.59 -7.35
CA LYS A 39 11.43 1.53 -6.12
C LYS A 39 9.92 1.65 -6.42
N TYR A 40 9.52 2.46 -7.40
CA TYR A 40 8.11 2.57 -7.78
C TYR A 40 7.64 1.31 -8.50
N PHE A 41 8.48 0.71 -9.34
CA PHE A 41 8.19 -0.56 -10.00
C PHE A 41 8.01 -1.72 -9.01
N GLU A 42 8.86 -1.80 -7.98
CA GLU A 42 8.72 -2.77 -6.89
C GLU A 42 7.38 -2.60 -6.15
N LEU A 43 7.02 -1.36 -5.82
CA LEU A 43 5.75 -1.04 -5.17
C LEU A 43 4.55 -1.37 -6.07
N MET A 44 4.60 -1.10 -7.38
CA MET A 44 3.54 -1.47 -8.33
C MET A 44 3.34 -2.98 -8.36
N THR A 45 4.44 -3.73 -8.42
CA THR A 45 4.41 -5.21 -8.46
C THR A 45 3.77 -5.76 -7.20
N MET A 46 4.10 -5.19 -6.04
CA MET A 46 3.49 -5.56 -4.77
C MET A 46 1.99 -5.24 -4.74
N VAL A 47 1.59 -4.03 -5.13
CA VAL A 47 0.17 -3.64 -5.20
C VAL A 47 -0.61 -4.58 -6.11
N ARG A 48 -0.05 -4.92 -7.28
CA ARG A 48 -0.62 -5.89 -8.21
C ARG A 48 -0.80 -7.27 -7.59
N ARG A 49 0.21 -7.80 -6.90
CA ARG A 49 0.10 -9.06 -6.15
C ARG A 49 -1.04 -9.02 -5.13
N ILE A 50 -1.22 -7.90 -4.41
CA ILE A 50 -2.29 -7.77 -3.41
C ILE A 50 -3.67 -7.84 -4.08
N MET A 51 -3.82 -7.18 -5.23
CA MET A 51 -5.06 -7.21 -6.02
C MET A 51 -5.35 -8.62 -6.58
N GLU A 52 -4.32 -9.32 -7.08
CA GLU A 52 -4.44 -10.66 -7.67
C GLU A 52 -4.75 -11.75 -6.63
N PHE A 53 -4.23 -11.63 -5.40
CA PHE A 53 -4.49 -12.60 -4.32
C PHE A 53 -5.92 -12.55 -3.75
N GLY A 54 -6.76 -11.63 -4.21
CA GLY A 54 -8.18 -11.61 -3.84
C GLY A 54 -8.46 -11.20 -2.38
N TYR A 55 -7.46 -10.69 -1.66
CA TYR A 55 -7.69 -9.97 -0.41
C TYR A 55 -8.49 -8.71 -0.75
N SER A 56 -9.81 -8.79 -0.72
CA SER A 56 -10.71 -7.65 -0.95
C SER A 56 -11.19 -7.05 0.37
N THR A 57 -11.12 -7.84 1.46
CA THR A 57 -11.54 -7.44 2.80
C THR A 57 -10.71 -8.16 3.85
N GLY A 58 -10.65 -7.59 5.06
CA GLY A 58 -10.01 -8.24 6.21
C GLY A 58 -8.77 -7.52 6.74
N ARG A 59 -8.22 -8.08 7.83
CA ARG A 59 -7.12 -7.49 8.61
C ARG A 59 -5.80 -7.53 7.84
N VAL A 60 -5.54 -8.61 7.11
CA VAL A 60 -4.34 -8.77 6.25
C VAL A 60 -4.33 -7.73 5.14
N TYR A 61 -5.45 -7.60 4.41
CA TYR A 61 -5.62 -6.60 3.36
C TYR A 61 -5.29 -5.18 3.85
N LYS A 62 -5.90 -4.78 4.98
CA LYS A 62 -5.67 -3.45 5.56
C LYS A 62 -4.19 -3.26 5.92
N GLY A 63 -3.54 -4.29 6.46
CA GLY A 63 -2.12 -4.23 6.79
C GLY A 63 -1.22 -4.08 5.56
N LEU A 64 -1.53 -4.78 4.48
CA LEU A 64 -0.81 -4.68 3.20
C LEU A 64 -0.98 -3.29 2.55
N VAL A 65 -2.19 -2.73 2.57
CA VAL A 65 -2.43 -1.35 2.12
C VAL A 65 -1.63 -0.35 2.96
N LEU A 66 -1.72 -0.43 4.29
CA LEU A 66 -0.98 0.45 5.20
C LEU A 66 0.54 0.33 5.01
N TYR A 67 1.05 -0.88 4.77
CA TYR A 67 2.47 -1.09 4.45
C TYR A 67 2.88 -0.32 3.20
N VAL A 68 2.15 -0.48 2.09
CA VAL A 68 2.45 0.22 0.83
C VAL A 68 2.39 1.75 1.04
N LEU A 69 1.35 2.24 1.71
CA LEU A 69 1.21 3.66 2.03
C LEU A 69 2.38 4.19 2.87
N SER A 70 2.86 3.40 3.84
CA SER A 70 4.00 3.78 4.69
C SER A 70 5.31 3.96 3.91
N LYS A 71 5.49 3.24 2.79
CA LYS A 71 6.67 3.37 1.92
C LYS A 71 6.64 4.63 1.06
N LEU A 72 5.45 5.19 0.85
CA LEU A 72 5.20 6.41 0.10
C LEU A 72 5.11 7.65 0.99
N ASN A 73 4.57 7.49 2.19
CA ASN A 73 4.39 8.56 3.15
C ASN A 73 4.57 8.04 4.58
N SER A 74 5.57 8.58 5.27
CA SER A 74 5.91 8.21 6.64
C SER A 74 4.78 8.46 7.64
N SER A 75 3.78 9.31 7.33
CA SER A 75 2.62 9.51 8.21
C SER A 75 1.79 8.24 8.42
N TYR A 76 1.85 7.27 7.50
CA TYR A 76 1.15 5.98 7.65
C TYR A 76 1.97 4.92 8.38
N HIS A 77 3.24 5.22 8.72
CA HIS A 77 4.10 4.27 9.40
C HIS A 77 3.56 3.89 10.78
N GLU A 78 3.14 4.88 11.57
CA GLU A 78 2.56 4.63 12.90
C GLU A 78 1.22 3.87 12.81
N GLU A 79 0.39 4.17 11.80
CA GLU A 79 -0.86 3.44 11.56
C GLU A 79 -0.59 1.97 11.19
N TYR A 80 0.42 1.70 10.36
CA TYR A 80 0.86 0.35 10.03
C TYR A 80 1.37 -0.41 11.26
N GLU A 81 2.31 0.17 12.00
CA GLU A 81 2.90 -0.44 13.19
C GLU A 81 1.84 -0.75 14.25
N THR A 82 0.89 0.16 14.45
CA THR A 82 -0.23 -0.06 15.38
C THR A 82 -1.14 -1.20 14.92
N HIS A 83 -1.40 -1.30 13.62
CA HIS A 83 -2.27 -2.34 13.07
C HIS A 83 -1.69 -3.75 13.21
N ILE A 84 -0.36 -3.90 13.25
CA ILE A 84 0.32 -5.21 13.36
C ILE A 84 0.84 -5.53 14.77
N ARG A 85 0.82 -4.56 15.70
CA ARG A 85 1.52 -4.62 17.00
C ARG A 85 1.14 -5.83 17.85
N ASP A 86 -0.15 -6.11 17.92
CA ASP A 86 -0.71 -7.03 18.92
C ASP A 86 -1.14 -8.39 18.33
N ASP A 87 -0.99 -8.57 17.01
CA ASP A 87 -1.43 -9.77 16.30
C ASP A 87 -0.24 -10.41 15.58
N ARG A 88 0.46 -11.32 16.29
CA ARG A 88 1.63 -12.04 15.75
C ARG A 88 1.27 -12.88 14.51
N ALA A 89 0.06 -13.42 14.45
CA ALA A 89 -0.40 -14.20 13.30
C ALA A 89 -0.56 -13.28 12.09
N LEU A 90 -1.23 -12.14 12.25
CA LEU A 90 -1.37 -11.10 11.22
C LEU A 90 0.00 -10.56 10.75
N HIS A 91 0.92 -10.30 11.67
CA HIS A 91 2.28 -9.87 11.33
C HIS A 91 3.01 -10.95 10.52
N GLY A 92 2.88 -12.23 10.90
CA GLY A 92 3.42 -13.37 10.16
C GLY A 92 2.83 -13.50 8.75
N GLU A 93 1.52 -13.39 8.61
CA GLU A 93 0.80 -13.45 7.33
C GLU A 93 1.23 -12.30 6.40
N ILE A 94 1.28 -11.06 6.91
CA ILE A 94 1.74 -9.90 6.15
C ILE A 94 3.20 -10.10 5.73
N LYS A 95 4.09 -10.52 6.63
CA LYS A 95 5.49 -10.76 6.28
C LYS A 95 5.66 -11.87 5.24
N GLY A 96 4.93 -12.97 5.38
CA GLY A 96 4.96 -14.09 4.43
C GLY A 96 4.46 -13.70 3.04
N PHE A 97 3.55 -12.74 2.94
CA PHE A 97 3.12 -12.17 1.66
C PHE A 97 4.19 -11.25 1.03
N LEU A 98 4.92 -10.50 1.87
CA LEU A 98 5.91 -9.50 1.43
C LEU A 98 7.28 -10.10 1.08
N SER A 99 7.60 -11.30 1.58
CA SER A 99 8.79 -12.09 1.22
C SER A 99 8.67 -12.74 -0.16
#